data_AF-A0A7Y3FU57-F1
#
_entry.id   AF-A0A7Y3FU57-F1
#
_cell.length_a   1.000
_cell.length_b   1.000
_cell.length_c   1.000
_cell.angle_alpha   90.00
_cell.angle_beta   90.00
_cell.angle_gamma   90.00
#
_symmetry.space_group_name_H-M   'P 1'
#
loop_
_entity.id
_entity.type
_entity.pdbx_description
1 polymer ?
#
loop_
_entity_poly.entity_id
_entity_poly.type
_entity_poly.pdbx_seq_one_letter_code
_entity_poly.pdbx_strand_id
1 'polypeptide(L)'
;MGDSLERLEWRYAVKKFDSDAILTKKQIDGLIRASNLTATSYGLQPIRLVVLNNKEIQNALVPHSYGQKQVAQASHVLVICIETRIDKKYITQYFERVKTIRGTSDQILTPFKNHLVKNFEEKHTEETRQWAT
;
A
#
# COMPACT_ATOMS: atom_id res chain seq x y z
N MET A 1 1.33 5.30 -26.75
CA MET A 1 0.99 4.90 -25.36
C MET A 1 0.37 3.52 -25.49
N GLY A 2 0.93 2.47 -24.87
CA GLY A 2 0.39 1.11 -25.03
C GLY A 2 -1.00 1.00 -24.38
N ASP A 3 -1.86 0.17 -24.94
CA ASP A 3 -3.22 -0.06 -24.44
C ASP A 3 -3.17 -0.67 -23.03
N SER A 4 -4.07 -0.21 -22.15
CA SER A 4 -4.20 -0.76 -20.79
C SER A 4 -4.62 -2.23 -20.83
N LEU A 5 -5.46 -2.64 -21.80
CA LEU A 5 -5.89 -4.03 -21.94
C LEU A 5 -4.72 -4.95 -22.30
N GLU A 6 -3.91 -4.56 -23.28
CA GLU A 6 -2.71 -5.29 -23.70
C GLU A 6 -1.73 -5.55 -22.53
N ARG A 7 -1.53 -4.54 -21.67
CA ARG A 7 -0.68 -4.69 -20.47
C ARG A 7 -1.26 -5.64 -19.42
N LEU A 8 -2.59 -5.66 -19.29
CA LEU A 8 -3.29 -6.56 -18.36
C LEU A 8 -3.26 -8.01 -18.86
N GLU A 9 -3.27 -8.23 -20.18
CA GLU A 9 -3.09 -9.53 -20.83
C GLU A 9 -1.64 -10.02 -20.75
N TRP A 10 -0.66 -9.12 -20.90
CA TRP A 10 0.77 -9.46 -20.84
C TRP A 10 1.22 -9.92 -19.44
N ARG A 11 0.67 -9.34 -18.37
CA ARG A 11 1.10 -9.70 -17.00
C ARG A 11 0.66 -11.11 -16.62
N TYR A 12 1.54 -11.82 -15.91
CA TYR A 12 1.24 -13.13 -15.34
C TYR A 12 2.00 -13.33 -14.02
N ALA A 13 1.67 -14.39 -13.28
CA ALA A 13 2.34 -14.73 -12.03
C ALA A 13 3.68 -15.44 -12.30
N VAL A 14 4.76 -14.65 -12.44
CA VAL A 14 6.13 -15.16 -12.57
C VAL A 14 6.54 -15.95 -11.31
N LYS A 15 7.14 -17.13 -11.50
CA LYS A 15 7.59 -18.02 -10.40
C LYS A 15 9.10 -18.23 -10.33
N LYS A 16 9.85 -17.77 -11.33
CA LYS A 16 11.31 -17.83 -11.38
C LYS A 16 11.82 -16.50 -11.91
N PHE A 17 12.63 -15.82 -11.12
CA PHE A 17 13.28 -14.58 -11.52
C PHE A 17 14.75 -14.83 -11.82
N ASP A 18 15.30 -14.03 -12.73
CA ASP A 18 16.74 -13.86 -12.86
C ASP A 18 17.25 -13.05 -11.66
N SER A 19 18.15 -13.64 -10.87
CA SER A 19 18.68 -13.03 -9.65
C SER A 19 19.62 -11.86 -9.93
N ASP A 20 20.20 -11.80 -11.13
CA ASP A 20 21.15 -10.77 -11.55
C ASP A 20 20.43 -9.58 -12.22
N ALA A 21 19.16 -9.75 -12.59
CA ALA A 21 18.33 -8.71 -13.18
C ALA A 21 17.79 -7.73 -12.11
N ILE A 22 18.54 -6.65 -11.86
CA ILE A 22 18.18 -5.63 -10.88
C ILE A 22 17.38 -4.48 -11.51
N LEU A 23 16.21 -4.17 -10.95
CA LEU A 23 15.42 -3.02 -11.37
C LEU A 23 16.11 -1.71 -10.99
N THR A 24 16.07 -0.75 -11.92
CA THR A 24 16.57 0.61 -11.68
C THR A 24 15.67 1.36 -10.70
N LYS A 25 16.24 2.37 -10.02
CA LYS A 25 15.48 3.27 -9.14
C LYS A 25 14.27 3.90 -9.84
N LYS A 26 14.41 4.31 -11.10
CA LYS A 26 13.31 4.89 -11.90
C LYS A 26 12.14 3.91 -12.08
N GLN A 27 12.41 2.62 -12.30
CA GLN A 27 11.37 1.61 -12.43
C GLN A 27 10.63 1.40 -11.10
N ILE A 28 11.37 1.30 -9.99
CA ILE A 28 10.80 1.15 -8.64
C ILE A 28 9.99 2.39 -8.23
N ASP A 29 10.53 3.60 -8.44
CA ASP A 29 9.82 4.85 -8.16
C ASP A 29 8.52 4.94 -8.97
N GLY A 30 8.50 4.42 -10.20
CA GLY A 30 7.29 4.30 -11.01
C GLY A 30 6.23 3.39 -10.39
N LEU A 31 6.64 2.23 -9.87
CA LEU A 31 5.74 1.30 -9.17
C LEU A 31 5.19 1.91 -7.87
N ILE A 32 6.05 2.53 -7.06
CA ILE A 32 5.64 3.21 -5.81
C ILE A 32 4.63 4.32 -6.12
N ARG A 33 4.91 5.13 -7.14
CA ARG A 33 4.00 6.22 -7.55
C ARG A 33 2.66 5.67 -8.03
N ALA A 34 2.65 4.59 -8.80
CA ALA A 34 1.40 3.94 -9.22
C ALA A 34 0.59 3.45 -8.01
N SER A 35 1.23 2.79 -7.04
CA SER A 35 0.58 2.33 -5.80
C SER A 35 -0.01 3.48 -4.98
N ASN A 36 0.69 4.62 -4.89
CA ASN A 36 0.19 5.81 -4.17
C ASN A 36 -1.03 6.47 -4.82
N LEU A 37 -1.29 6.20 -6.11
CA LEU A 37 -2.43 6.74 -6.85
C LEU A 37 -3.68 5.86 -6.76
N THR A 38 -3.58 4.67 -6.16
CA THR A 38 -4.72 3.77 -5.97
C THR A 38 -5.75 4.40 -5.02
N ALA A 39 -7.02 4.39 -5.43
CA ALA A 39 -8.11 4.83 -4.57
C ALA A 39 -8.34 3.82 -3.43
N THR A 40 -8.65 4.33 -2.24
CA THR A 40 -9.02 3.51 -1.07
C THR A 40 -10.33 4.00 -0.48
N SER A 41 -11.03 3.13 0.26
CA SER A 41 -12.26 3.52 0.97
C SER A 41 -12.05 4.78 1.82
N TYR A 42 -12.99 5.72 1.72
CA TYR A 42 -12.95 7.07 2.32
C TYR A 42 -11.71 7.93 1.99
N GLY A 43 -10.81 7.45 1.13
CA GLY A 43 -9.49 8.05 0.90
C GLY A 43 -8.51 7.90 2.06
N LEU A 44 -8.83 7.12 3.10
CA LEU A 44 -8.02 7.03 4.32
C LEU A 44 -6.66 6.31 4.13
N GLN A 45 -6.42 5.65 3.00
CA GLN A 45 -5.14 5.05 2.61
C GLN A 45 -4.53 4.11 3.67
N PRO A 46 -5.26 3.10 4.19
CA PRO A 46 -4.79 2.25 5.30
C PRO A 46 -3.69 1.25 4.90
N ILE A 47 -3.18 1.33 3.67
CA ILE A 47 -2.20 0.40 3.11
C ILE A 47 -0.83 1.09 3.04
N ARG A 48 0.22 0.37 3.44
CA ARG A 48 1.62 0.75 3.23
C ARG A 48 2.32 -0.25 2.32
N LEU A 49 3.14 0.25 1.40
CA LEU A 49 4.00 -0.58 0.57
C LEU A 49 5.44 -0.52 1.10
N VAL A 50 5.93 -1.61 1.67
CA VAL A 50 7.33 -1.74 2.07
C VAL A 50 8.12 -2.30 0.90
N VAL A 51 9.15 -1.58 0.48
CA VAL A 51 10.03 -1.98 -0.63
C VAL A 51 11.30 -2.59 -0.05
N LEU A 52 11.43 -3.91 -0.15
CA LEU A 52 12.60 -4.64 0.33
C LEU A 52 13.55 -4.94 -0.82
N ASN A 53 14.80 -4.46 -0.71
CA ASN A 53 15.92 -4.83 -1.58
C ASN A 53 17.13 -5.16 -0.69
N ASN A 54 17.09 -6.34 -0.09
CA ASN A 54 18.18 -6.86 0.73
C ASN A 54 18.17 -8.38 0.60
N LYS A 55 19.19 -8.92 -0.05
CA LYS A 55 19.25 -10.36 -0.36
C LYS A 55 19.37 -11.23 0.89
N GLU A 56 19.99 -10.76 1.97
CA GLU A 56 20.06 -11.51 3.22
C GLU A 56 18.66 -11.67 3.84
N ILE A 57 17.92 -10.56 3.95
CA ILE A 57 16.54 -10.58 4.47
C ILE A 57 15.63 -11.38 3.54
N GLN A 58 15.74 -11.21 2.22
CA GLN A 58 14.93 -11.96 1.26
C GLN A 58 15.18 -13.46 1.32
N ASN A 59 16.43 -13.90 1.50
CA ASN A 59 16.75 -15.32 1.73
C ASN A 59 16.17 -15.81 3.06
N ALA A 60 16.28 -15.02 4.12
CA ALA A 60 15.69 -15.35 5.43
C ALA A 60 14.16 -15.47 5.38
N LEU A 61 13.48 -14.78 4.45
CA LEU A 61 12.03 -14.88 4.27
C LEU A 61 11.57 -16.15 3.54
N VAL A 62 12.44 -16.85 2.80
CA VAL A 62 12.04 -18.03 2.00
C VAL A 62 11.43 -19.16 2.85
N PRO A 63 12.02 -19.56 3.99
CA PRO A 63 11.41 -20.54 4.89
C PRO A 63 10.03 -20.11 5.41
N HIS A 64 9.84 -18.81 5.65
CA HIS A 64 8.55 -18.23 6.07
C HIS A 64 7.56 -18.02 4.91
N SER A 65 7.97 -18.34 3.69
CA SER A 65 7.19 -18.17 2.47
C SER A 65 6.90 -19.52 1.79
N TYR A 66 6.80 -20.61 2.56
CA TYR A 66 6.60 -21.97 2.05
C TYR A 66 7.69 -22.44 1.06
N GLY A 67 8.94 -22.02 1.26
CA GLY A 67 10.06 -22.40 0.39
C GLY A 67 10.05 -21.74 -1.00
N GLN A 68 9.23 -20.72 -1.19
CA GLN A 68 9.09 -20.00 -2.46
C GLN A 68 10.34 -19.19 -2.80
N LYS A 69 11.24 -19.76 -3.61
CA LYS A 69 12.52 -19.16 -3.98
C LYS A 69 12.41 -17.82 -4.72
N GLN A 70 11.27 -17.54 -5.36
CA GLN A 70 11.07 -16.26 -6.05
C GLN A 70 11.19 -15.04 -5.12
N VAL A 71 10.98 -15.20 -3.81
CA VAL A 71 11.20 -14.15 -2.79
C VAL A 71 12.67 -13.75 -2.72
N ALA A 72 13.59 -14.72 -2.75
CA ALA A 72 15.04 -14.50 -2.76
C ALA A 72 15.57 -14.06 -4.13
N GLN A 73 15.01 -14.62 -5.21
CA GLN A 73 15.44 -14.34 -6.57
C GLN A 73 15.08 -12.90 -7.01
N ALA A 74 13.88 -12.42 -6.66
CA ALA A 74 13.42 -11.11 -7.08
C ALA A 74 14.39 -9.97 -6.70
N SER A 75 14.54 -8.98 -7.59
CA SER A 75 15.35 -7.80 -7.28
C SER A 75 14.80 -6.99 -6.10
N HIS A 76 13.47 -6.91 -6.00
CA HIS A 76 12.76 -6.26 -4.91
C HIS A 76 11.56 -7.12 -4.50
N VAL A 77 11.25 -7.14 -3.21
CA VAL A 77 10.00 -7.69 -2.68
C VAL A 77 9.14 -6.53 -2.20
N LEU A 78 7.97 -6.38 -2.80
CA LEU A 78 7.00 -5.37 -2.42
C LEU A 78 6.01 -6.00 -1.42
N VAL A 79 6.12 -5.63 -0.15
CA VAL A 79 5.25 -6.14 0.92
C VAL A 79 4.12 -5.15 1.14
N ILE A 80 2.89 -5.60 0.92
CA ILE A 80 1.68 -4.83 1.20
C ILE A 80 1.32 -5.05 2.67
N CYS A 81 1.36 -3.99 3.44
CA CYS A 81 1.01 -3.96 4.86
C CYS A 81 -0.27 -3.15 5.07
N ILE A 82 -1.04 -3.51 6.07
CA ILE A 82 -2.19 -2.72 6.53
C ILE A 82 -1.84 -1.98 7.82
N GLU A 83 -2.44 -0.82 8.03
CA GLU A 83 -2.45 -0.14 9.32
C GLU A 83 -3.31 -0.94 10.30
N THR A 84 -2.74 -1.31 11.45
CA THR A 84 -3.42 -2.15 12.43
C THR A 84 -4.34 -1.35 13.35
N ARG A 85 -4.19 -0.03 13.37
CA ARG A 85 -4.97 0.89 14.20
C ARG A 85 -5.37 2.14 13.43
N ILE A 86 -6.68 2.28 13.20
CA ILE A 86 -7.29 3.47 12.59
C ILE A 86 -7.95 4.29 13.71
N ASP A 87 -7.15 5.12 14.39
CA ASP A 87 -7.64 5.95 15.49
C ASP A 87 -7.94 7.38 15.04
N LYS A 88 -8.45 8.19 15.98
CA LYS A 88 -8.70 9.62 15.78
C LYS A 88 -7.48 10.36 15.23
N LYS A 89 -6.27 10.00 15.64
CA LYS A 89 -5.03 10.66 15.18
C LYS A 89 -4.79 10.34 13.71
N TYR A 90 -4.91 9.07 13.31
CA TYR A 90 -4.80 8.62 11.93
C TYR A 90 -5.76 9.37 11.01
N ILE A 91 -7.05 9.41 11.38
CA ILE A 91 -8.09 10.09 10.60
C ILE A 91 -7.82 11.59 10.55
N THR A 92 -7.46 12.22 11.68
CA THR A 92 -7.15 13.65 11.71
C THR A 92 -5.99 14.00 10.77
N GLN A 93 -4.92 13.21 10.76
CA GLN A 93 -3.77 13.43 9.87
C GLN A 93 -4.16 13.38 8.38
N TYR A 94 -5.08 12.50 8.00
CA TYR A 94 -5.61 12.48 6.64
C TYR A 94 -6.31 13.80 6.28
N PHE A 95 -7.21 14.29 7.13
CA PHE A 95 -7.93 15.54 6.85
C PHE A 95 -7.02 16.78 6.88
N GLU A 96 -6.01 16.82 7.73
CA GLU A 96 -4.99 17.89 7.70
C GLU A 96 -4.22 17.87 6.37
N ARG A 97 -3.90 16.68 5.84
CA ARG A 97 -3.30 16.55 4.51
C ARG A 97 -4.25 17.04 3.41
N VAL A 98 -5.53 16.67 3.47
CA VAL A 98 -6.54 17.16 2.50
C VAL A 98 -6.61 18.68 2.52
N LYS A 99 -6.68 19.29 3.71
CA LYS A 99 -6.66 20.75 3.88
C LYS A 99 -5.40 21.39 3.30
N THR A 100 -4.23 20.80 3.59
CA THR A 100 -2.93 21.31 3.12
C THR A 100 -2.81 21.26 1.59
N ILE A 101 -3.25 20.16 0.97
CA ILE A 101 -3.10 19.93 -0.48
C ILE A 101 -4.18 20.64 -1.29
N ARG A 102 -5.44 20.63 -0.80
CA ARG A 102 -6.61 21.10 -1.56
C ARG A 102 -7.13 22.47 -1.10
N GLY A 103 -6.66 22.99 0.03
CA GLY A 103 -7.16 24.25 0.60
C GLY A 103 -8.60 24.19 1.10
N THR A 104 -9.17 22.99 1.31
CA THR A 104 -10.55 22.83 1.75
C THR A 104 -10.71 23.26 3.21
N SER A 105 -11.71 24.10 3.50
CA SER A 105 -11.91 24.66 4.84
C SER A 105 -12.40 23.62 5.86
N ASP A 106 -12.10 23.87 7.14
CA ASP A 106 -12.54 23.00 8.24
C ASP A 106 -14.08 22.92 8.33
N GLN A 107 -14.80 23.97 7.92
CA GLN A 107 -16.27 23.98 7.89
C GLN A 107 -16.82 22.85 7.01
N ILE A 108 -16.14 22.54 5.90
CA ILE A 108 -16.52 21.47 4.97
C ILE A 108 -16.01 20.11 5.48
N LEU A 109 -14.77 20.05 5.99
CA LEU A 109 -14.12 18.79 6.36
C LEU A 109 -14.59 18.21 7.69
N THR A 110 -14.89 19.06 8.67
CA THR A 110 -15.13 18.65 10.07
C THR A 110 -16.32 17.71 10.24
N PRO A 111 -17.50 17.93 9.60
CA PRO A 111 -18.63 17.01 9.74
C PRO A 111 -18.27 15.58 9.33
N PHE A 112 -17.61 15.42 8.18
CA PHE A 112 -17.23 14.11 7.68
C PHE A 112 -16.08 13.49 8.51
N LYS A 113 -15.09 14.28 8.91
CA LYS A 113 -14.03 13.85 9.83
C LYS A 113 -14.60 13.29 11.13
N ASN A 114 -15.53 14.01 11.76
CA ASN A 114 -16.13 13.60 13.03
C ASN A 114 -16.97 12.34 12.88
N HIS A 115 -17.71 12.21 11.77
CA HIS A 115 -18.44 10.99 11.44
C HIS A 115 -17.50 9.78 11.34
N LEU A 116 -16.39 9.90 10.61
CA LEU A 116 -15.41 8.81 10.49
C LEU A 116 -14.75 8.49 11.83
N VAL A 117 -14.35 9.49 12.61
CA VAL A 117 -13.76 9.26 13.94
C VAL A 117 -14.72 8.45 14.82
N LYS A 118 -15.99 8.86 14.91
CA LYS A 118 -17.00 8.14 15.68
C LYS A 118 -17.20 6.71 15.16
N ASN A 119 -17.33 6.55 13.84
CA ASN A 119 -17.55 5.24 13.22
C ASN A 119 -16.41 4.27 13.52
N PHE A 120 -15.14 4.70 13.43
CA PHE A 120 -13.99 3.84 13.71
C PHE A 120 -13.75 3.62 15.22
N GLU A 121 -14.19 4.53 16.08
CA GLU A 121 -14.18 4.31 17.55
C GLU A 121 -15.20 3.26 17.99
N GLU A 122 -16.33 3.15 17.28
CA GLU A 122 -17.39 2.17 17.55
C GLU A 122 -17.10 0.78 16.95
N LYS A 123 -16.21 0.68 15.96
CA LYS A 123 -15.85 -0.59 15.30
C LYS A 123 -14.99 -1.48 16.19
N HIS A 124 -15.23 -2.78 16.11
CA HIS A 124 -14.30 -3.77 16.66
C HIS A 124 -13.00 -3.83 15.85
N THR A 125 -11.89 -4.18 16.51
CA THR A 125 -10.56 -4.27 15.88
C THR A 125 -10.55 -5.17 14.63
N GLU A 126 -11.29 -6.29 14.67
CA GLU A 126 -11.36 -7.22 13.55
C GLU A 126 -12.08 -6.62 12.34
N GLU A 127 -13.15 -5.85 12.57
CA GLU A 127 -13.87 -5.17 11.49
C GLU A 127 -12.99 -4.09 10.84
N THR A 128 -12.23 -3.35 11.64
CA THR A 128 -11.26 -2.37 11.13
C THR A 128 -10.16 -3.06 10.31
N ARG A 129 -9.67 -4.21 10.77
CA ARG A 129 -8.67 -5.00 10.06
C ARG A 129 -9.19 -5.50 8.71
N GLN A 130 -10.40 -6.04 8.68
CA GLN A 130 -11.05 -6.50 7.44
C GLN A 130 -11.25 -5.34 6.45
N TRP A 131 -11.68 -4.17 6.92
CA TRP A 131 -11.82 -2.97 6.07
C TRP A 131 -10.49 -2.47 5.50
N ALA A 132 -9.39 -2.66 6.22
CA ALA A 132 -8.07 -2.19 5.80
C ALA A 132 -7.36 -3.12 4.79
N THR A 133 -7.86 -4.34 4.59
CA THR A 133 -7.26 -5.38 3.72
C THR A 133 -7.85 -5.34 2.31
#